data_AF-A0A6B3HPY6-F1
#
_entry.id   AF-A0A6B3HPY6-F1
#
_cell.length_a   1.000
_cell.length_b   1.000
_cell.length_c   1.000
_cell.angle_alpha   90.00
_cell.angle_beta   90.00
_cell.angle_gamma   90.00
#
_symmetry.space_group_name_H-M   'P 1'
#
loop_
_entity.id
_entity.type
_entity.pdbx_description
1 polymer ?
#
loop_
_entity_poly.entity_id
_entity_poly.type
_entity_poly.pdbx_seq_one_letter_code
_entity_poly.pdbx_strand_id
1 'polypeptide(L)'
;MHLSHPLLKPALRRGWRDLRTVQFGATPAHAVVLGPIDTATGSFMELLDGTRGMPLLREEAHRMGLTEGYADRLVGRLARAGLLDDTTGGGPGAAALRERPAVVERLRPDLGSLAVTTREPGAAMA
;
A
#
# COMPACT_ATOMS: atom_id res chain seq x y z
N MET A 1 9.52 -3.97 10.27
CA MET A 1 8.39 -3.06 9.97
C MET A 1 7.10 -3.86 10.20
N HIS A 2 6.23 -3.42 11.12
CA HIS A 2 4.96 -4.11 11.38
C HIS A 2 3.89 -3.41 10.54
N LEU A 3 3.37 -4.10 9.53
CA LEU A 3 2.28 -3.64 8.67
C LEU A 3 1.03 -4.40 9.10
N SER A 4 0.04 -3.68 9.60
CA SER A 4 -1.21 -4.28 10.07
C SER A 4 -2.23 -4.36 8.95
N HIS A 5 -2.56 -3.22 8.32
CA HIS A 5 -3.54 -3.13 7.23
C HIS A 5 -2.93 -2.48 5.97
N PRO A 6 -2.28 -3.28 5.11
CA PRO A 6 -1.57 -2.77 3.94
C PRO A 6 -2.50 -2.13 2.91
N LEU A 7 -2.12 -0.94 2.44
CA LEU A 7 -2.78 -0.18 1.38
C LEU A 7 -1.76 0.21 0.32
N LEU A 8 -2.02 -0.01 -0.96
CA LEU A 8 -1.26 0.65 -2.03
C LEU A 8 -1.51 2.15 -1.98
N LYS A 9 -0.44 2.96 -1.93
CA LYS A 9 -0.56 4.42 -1.81
C LYS A 9 -1.45 5.01 -2.90
N PRO A 10 -2.65 5.53 -2.55
CA PRO A 10 -3.60 6.02 -3.55
C PRO A 10 -3.08 7.23 -4.32
N ALA A 11 -2.22 8.03 -3.68
CA ALA A 11 -1.58 9.20 -4.30
C ALA A 11 -0.59 8.83 -5.42
N LEU A 12 -0.07 7.59 -5.44
CA LEU A 12 0.79 7.11 -6.51
C LEU A 12 -0.07 6.54 -7.65
N ARG A 13 -0.32 7.36 -8.67
CA ARG A 13 -1.05 6.91 -9.87
C ARG A 13 -0.43 5.64 -10.45
N ARG A 14 -1.29 4.67 -10.79
CA ARG A 14 -0.92 3.38 -11.38
C ARG A 14 -1.17 3.39 -12.89
N GLY A 15 -0.22 2.90 -13.67
CA GLY A 15 -0.39 2.70 -15.11
C GLY A 15 0.39 1.50 -15.62
N TRP A 16 -0.22 0.71 -16.50
CA TRP A 16 0.46 -0.40 -17.17
C TRP A 16 1.38 0.16 -18.27
N ARG A 17 2.65 -0.21 -18.25
CA ARG A 17 3.61 0.10 -19.32
C ARG A 17 3.56 -0.93 -20.44
N ASP A 18 3.28 -2.16 -20.06
CA ASP A 18 3.08 -3.31 -20.91
C ASP A 18 2.21 -4.34 -20.16
N LEU A 19 2.04 -5.55 -20.72
CA LEU A 19 1.19 -6.60 -20.15
C LEU A 19 1.66 -7.16 -18.80
N ARG A 20 2.91 -6.90 -18.39
CA ARG A 20 3.53 -7.45 -17.19
C ARG A 20 4.22 -6.41 -16.32
N THR A 21 4.22 -5.15 -16.71
CA THR A 21 4.94 -4.10 -15.99
C THR A 21 4.00 -2.96 -15.63
N VAL A 22 3.96 -2.65 -14.34
CA VAL A 22 3.16 -1.56 -13.79
C VAL A 22 4.06 -0.45 -13.26
N GLN A 23 3.73 0.79 -13.57
CA GLN A 23 4.35 1.97 -13.02
C GLN A 23 3.45 2.58 -11.95
N PHE A 24 4.06 2.93 -10.82
CA PHE A 24 3.50 3.76 -9.77
C PHE A 24 4.14 5.13 -9.83
N GLY A 25 3.37 6.20 -9.74
CA GLY A 25 3.84 7.58 -9.80
C GLY A 25 3.94 8.13 -11.23
N ALA A 26 3.67 9.43 -11.37
CA ALA A 26 3.68 10.14 -12.66
C ALA A 26 4.96 10.93 -12.93
N THR A 27 5.79 11.19 -11.91
CA THR A 27 7.04 11.96 -12.04
C THR A 27 8.26 11.06 -11.82
N PRO A 28 9.36 11.21 -12.59
CA PRO A 28 10.52 10.34 -12.47
C PRO A 28 11.11 10.24 -11.06
N ALA A 29 11.11 11.35 -10.31
CA ALA A 29 11.64 11.41 -8.95
C ALA A 29 10.88 10.54 -7.93
N HIS A 30 9.62 10.21 -8.21
CA HIS A 30 8.73 9.45 -7.31
C HIS A 30 8.12 8.23 -7.99
N ALA A 31 8.65 7.84 -9.16
CA ALA A 31 8.13 6.72 -9.91
C ALA A 31 8.83 5.42 -9.52
N VAL A 32 8.05 4.35 -9.37
CA VAL A 32 8.55 2.98 -9.19
C VAL A 32 7.95 2.12 -10.28
N VAL A 33 8.80 1.36 -10.96
CA VAL A 33 8.38 0.38 -11.96
C VAL A 33 8.49 -1.02 -11.37
N LEU A 34 7.40 -1.78 -11.43
CA LEU A 34 7.29 -3.15 -10.94
C LEU A 34 6.99 -4.09 -12.10
N GLY A 35 7.83 -5.11 -12.25
CA GLY A 35 7.66 -6.14 -13.28
C GLY A 35 8.69 -7.26 -13.14
N PRO A 36 8.43 -8.44 -13.72
CA PRO A 36 7.16 -8.84 -14.31
C PRO A 36 6.10 -9.14 -13.21
N ILE A 37 4.85 -8.77 -13.49
CA ILE A 37 3.65 -9.01 -12.69
C ILE A 37 2.76 -9.92 -13.52
N ASP A 38 2.52 -11.13 -13.02
CA ASP A 38 1.52 -12.02 -13.59
C ASP A 38 0.11 -11.68 -13.09
N THR A 39 -0.91 -12.33 -13.66
CA THR A 39 -2.31 -12.10 -13.29
C THR A 39 -2.57 -12.34 -11.81
N ALA A 40 -2.01 -13.42 -11.24
CA ALA A 40 -2.24 -13.76 -9.84
C ALA A 40 -1.65 -12.71 -8.89
N THR A 41 -0.42 -12.23 -9.17
CA THR A 41 0.22 -11.12 -8.46
C THR A 41 -0.61 -9.84 -8.60
N GLY A 42 -1.06 -9.52 -9.82
CA GLY A 42 -1.88 -8.34 -10.09
C GLY A 42 -3.19 -8.34 -9.30
N SER A 43 -3.93 -9.46 -9.34
CA SER A 43 -5.17 -9.63 -8.58
C SER A 43 -4.93 -9.59 -7.07
N PHE A 44 -3.83 -10.17 -6.58
CA PHE A 44 -3.51 -10.10 -5.15
C PHE A 44 -3.19 -8.67 -4.72
N MET A 45 -2.49 -7.89 -5.55
CA MET A 45 -2.21 -6.48 -5.29
C MET A 45 -3.49 -5.63 -5.17
N GLU A 46 -4.59 -6.01 -5.80
CA GLU A 46 -5.89 -5.33 -5.66
C GLU A 46 -6.53 -5.52 -4.27
N LEU A 47 -6.13 -6.55 -3.53
CA LEU A 47 -6.58 -6.78 -2.14
C LEU A 47 -5.88 -5.86 -1.13
N LEU A 48 -4.81 -5.17 -1.54
CA LEU A 48 -4.04 -4.24 -0.72
C LEU A 48 -4.73 -2.85 -0.71
N ASP A 49 -5.96 -2.84 -0.21
CA ASP A 49 -6.85 -1.68 -0.14
C ASP A 49 -6.97 -1.09 1.29
N GLY A 50 -6.20 -1.63 2.24
CA GLY A 50 -6.20 -1.18 3.63
C GLY A 50 -7.39 -1.68 4.46
N THR A 51 -8.29 -2.48 3.88
CA THR A 51 -9.44 -3.06 4.61
C THR A 51 -9.12 -4.42 5.23
N ARG A 52 -8.06 -5.09 4.75
CA ARG A 52 -7.65 -6.43 5.19
C ARG A 52 -6.36 -6.37 5.97
N GLY A 53 -6.36 -7.02 7.13
CA GLY A 53 -5.14 -7.25 7.89
C GLY A 53 -4.25 -8.33 7.25
N MET A 54 -2.97 -8.38 7.64
CA MET A 54 -2.03 -9.41 7.20
C MET A 54 -2.53 -10.87 7.36
N PRO A 55 -3.23 -11.27 8.45
CA PRO A 55 -3.77 -12.62 8.55
C PRO A 55 -4.73 -12.98 7.41
N LEU A 56 -5.70 -12.10 7.12
CA LEU A 56 -6.67 -12.31 6.05
C LEU A 56 -6.00 -12.30 4.66
N LEU A 57 -5.00 -11.43 4.45
CA LEU A 57 -4.23 -11.43 3.21
C LEU A 57 -3.49 -12.76 2.96
N ARG A 58 -2.99 -13.42 4.01
CA ARG A 58 -2.36 -14.75 3.87
C ARG A 58 -3.40 -15.81 3.47
N GLU A 59 -4.59 -15.77 4.04
CA GLU A 59 -5.69 -16.67 3.69
C GLU A 59 -6.17 -16.45 2.23
N GLU A 60 -6.29 -15.19 1.80
CA GLU A 60 -6.62 -14.86 0.41
C GLU A 60 -5.53 -15.36 -0.55
N ALA A 61 -4.25 -15.15 -0.22
CA ALA A 61 -3.15 -15.66 -1.04
C ALA A 61 -3.23 -17.18 -1.19
N HIS A 62 -3.52 -17.89 -0.11
CA HIS A 62 -3.70 -19.34 -0.14
C HIS A 62 -4.90 -19.74 -1.02
N ARG A 63 -6.04 -19.08 -0.91
CA ARG A 63 -7.23 -19.31 -1.76
C ARG A 63 -6.96 -19.06 -3.24
N MET A 64 -6.06 -18.14 -3.56
CA MET A 64 -5.60 -17.85 -4.92
C MET A 64 -4.57 -18.86 -5.44
N GLY A 65 -4.17 -19.85 -4.64
CA GLY A 65 -3.15 -20.84 -5.01
C GLY A 65 -1.71 -20.32 -4.97
N LEU A 66 -1.47 -19.20 -4.28
CA LEU A 66 -0.13 -18.64 -4.13
C LEU A 66 0.67 -19.43 -3.07
N THR A 67 1.98 -19.51 -3.28
CA THR A 67 2.90 -20.24 -2.39
C THR A 67 2.88 -19.68 -0.96
N GLU A 68 3.20 -20.54 0.01
CA GLU A 68 3.31 -20.12 1.40
C GLU A 68 4.31 -18.96 1.58
N GLY A 69 3.94 -17.99 2.41
CA GLY A 69 4.69 -16.76 2.65
C GLY A 69 4.74 -15.80 1.46
N TYR A 70 4.03 -16.08 0.36
CA TYR A 70 3.99 -15.18 -0.80
C TYR A 70 3.48 -13.79 -0.40
N ALA A 71 2.39 -13.72 0.37
CA ALA A 71 1.81 -12.46 0.85
C ALA A 71 2.84 -11.62 1.62
N ASP A 72 3.51 -12.20 2.61
CA ASP A 72 4.53 -11.53 3.41
C ASP A 72 5.72 -11.04 2.57
N ARG A 73 6.20 -11.88 1.62
CA ARG A 73 7.29 -11.50 0.72
C ARG A 73 6.91 -10.35 -0.20
N LEU A 74 5.71 -10.40 -0.79
CA LEU A 74 5.24 -9.36 -1.69
C LEU A 74 5.01 -8.05 -0.94
N VAL A 75 4.26 -8.08 0.16
CA VAL A 75 4.02 -6.90 1.03
C VAL A 75 5.35 -6.31 1.49
N GLY A 76 6.30 -7.13 1.94
CA GLY A 76 7.63 -6.66 2.33
C GLY A 76 8.44 -6.04 1.18
N ARG A 77 8.30 -6.53 -0.06
CA ARG A 77 8.93 -5.91 -1.25
C ARG A 77 8.29 -4.57 -1.58
N LEU A 78 6.95 -4.50 -1.58
CA LEU A 78 6.22 -3.27 -1.88
C LEU A 78 6.46 -2.18 -0.81
N ALA A 79 6.52 -2.56 0.47
CA ALA A 79 6.87 -1.66 1.56
C ALA A 79 8.28 -1.08 1.40
N ARG A 80 9.29 -1.92 1.09
CA ARG A 80 10.65 -1.44 0.81
C ARG A 80 10.73 -0.56 -0.44
N ALA A 81 9.86 -0.80 -1.42
CA ALA A 81 9.73 0.05 -2.60
C ALA A 81 9.02 1.39 -2.31
N GLY A 82 8.48 1.59 -1.09
CA GLY A 82 7.77 2.82 -0.71
C GLY A 82 6.35 2.91 -1.29
N LEU A 83 5.79 1.78 -1.71
CA LEU A 83 4.49 1.72 -2.41
C LEU A 83 3.30 1.43 -1.49
N LEU A 84 3.57 1.05 -0.24
CA LEU A 84 2.54 0.76 0.74
C LEU A 84 2.40 1.87 1.77
N ASP A 85 1.18 2.00 2.26
CA ASP A 85 0.78 2.68 3.47
C ASP A 85 0.15 1.66 4.45
N ASP A 86 -0.08 2.08 5.69
CA ASP A 86 -0.80 1.32 6.72
C ASP A 86 -1.97 2.16 7.24
N THR A 87 -3.20 1.71 6.97
CA THR A 87 -4.41 2.44 7.40
C THR A 87 -4.54 2.53 8.92
N THR A 88 -3.79 1.70 9.65
CA THR A 88 -3.74 1.68 11.12
C THR A 88 -2.42 2.21 11.71
N GLY A 89 -1.48 2.68 10.87
CA GLY A 89 -0.17 3.21 11.30
C GLY A 89 -0.20 4.62 11.91
N GLY A 90 0.98 5.20 12.18
CA GLY A 90 1.12 6.59 12.68
C GLY A 90 0.96 6.78 14.20
N GLY A 91 0.84 5.68 14.97
CA GLY A 91 0.84 5.73 16.44
C GLY A 91 -0.43 6.35 17.07
N PRO A 92 -0.38 6.65 18.39
CA PRO A 92 -1.56 7.10 19.15
C PRO A 92 -2.17 8.41 18.65
N GLY A 93 -1.34 9.35 18.16
CA GLY A 93 -1.82 10.62 17.61
C GLY A 93 -2.66 10.41 16.34
N ALA A 94 -2.17 9.56 15.43
CA ALA A 94 -2.92 9.16 14.24
C ALA A 94 -4.22 8.43 14.60
N ALA A 95 -4.19 7.55 15.61
CA ALA A 95 -5.39 6.88 16.11
C ALA A 95 -6.43 7.90 16.61
N ALA A 96 -6.02 8.85 17.45
CA ALA A 96 -6.90 9.91 17.94
C ALA A 96 -7.44 10.82 16.82
N LEU A 97 -6.64 11.08 15.76
CA LEU A 97 -7.10 11.82 14.59
C LEU A 97 -8.18 11.06 13.81
N ARG A 98 -8.06 9.73 13.68
CA ARG A 98 -9.04 8.89 12.98
C ARG A 98 -10.42 8.89 13.64
N GLU A 99 -10.50 9.11 14.95
CA GLU A 99 -11.77 9.34 15.68
C GLU A 99 -12.50 10.63 15.26
N ARG A 100 -11.88 11.46 14.40
CA ARG A 100 -12.42 12.72 13.89
C ARG A 100 -12.55 12.66 12.36
N PRO A 101 -13.51 11.90 11.80
CA PRO A 101 -13.59 11.62 10.37
C PRO A 101 -13.69 12.87 9.50
N ALA A 102 -14.43 13.90 9.95
CA ALA A 102 -14.53 15.17 9.23
C ALA A 102 -13.19 15.93 9.13
N VAL A 103 -12.29 15.75 10.11
CA VAL A 103 -10.95 16.35 10.07
C VAL A 103 -10.04 15.56 9.13
N VAL A 104 -10.08 14.23 9.21
CA VAL A 104 -9.34 13.34 8.29
C VAL A 104 -9.74 13.62 6.84
N GLU A 105 -11.04 13.76 6.59
CA GLU A 105 -11.59 14.11 5.27
C GLU A 105 -10.95 15.38 4.72
N ARG A 106 -10.92 16.44 5.54
CA ARG A 106 -10.35 17.73 5.17
C ARG A 106 -8.84 17.68 4.95
N LEU A 107 -8.14 16.82 5.69
CA LEU A 107 -6.68 16.64 5.57
C LEU A 107 -6.30 15.64 4.47
N ARG A 108 -7.25 14.98 3.80
CA ARG A 108 -6.95 13.95 2.79
C ARG A 108 -5.96 14.44 1.71
N PRO A 109 -6.08 15.67 1.15
CA PRO A 109 -5.12 16.15 0.17
C PRO A 109 -3.69 16.26 0.74
N ASP A 110 -3.54 16.79 1.95
CA ASP A 110 -2.24 16.99 2.60
C ASP A 110 -1.59 15.65 2.96
N LEU A 111 -2.37 14.72 3.50
CA LEU A 111 -1.95 13.35 3.80
C LEU A 111 -1.51 12.61 2.53
N GLY A 112 -2.21 12.82 1.41
CA GLY A 112 -1.83 12.30 0.11
C GLY A 112 -0.48 12.87 -0.37
N SER A 113 -0.25 14.17 -0.18
CA SER A 113 1.03 14.80 -0.52
C SER A 113 2.18 14.26 0.35
N LEU A 114 1.96 14.13 1.66
CA LEU A 114 2.95 13.55 2.58
C LEU A 114 3.29 12.11 2.20
N ALA A 115 2.28 11.29 1.90
CA ALA A 115 2.46 9.89 1.53
C ALA A 115 3.35 9.68 0.28
N VAL A 116 3.39 10.63 -0.66
CA VAL A 116 4.30 10.57 -1.82
C VAL A 116 5.76 10.77 -1.41
N THR A 117 6.00 11.61 -0.39
CA THR A 117 7.36 11.94 0.07
C THR A 117 7.87 11.04 1.19
N THR A 118 6.99 10.39 1.95
CA THR A 118 7.37 9.49 3.05
C THR A 118 7.43 8.05 2.58
N ARG A 119 8.58 7.38 2.69
CA ARG A 119 8.73 5.99 2.23
C ARG A 119 8.07 4.96 3.16
N GLU A 120 8.02 5.26 4.45
CA GLU A 120 7.54 4.33 5.48
C GLU A 120 6.00 4.29 5.57
N PRO A 121 5.39 3.09 5.54
CA PRO A 121 3.97 2.94 5.87
C PRO A 121 3.55 3.63 7.18
N GLY A 122 2.44 4.39 7.14
CA GLY A 122 1.89 5.12 8.27
C GLY A 122 2.58 6.45 8.58
N ALA A 123 3.70 6.77 7.93
CA ALA A 123 4.50 7.96 8.26
C ALA A 123 3.83 9.29 7.86
N ALA A 124 2.84 9.28 6.97
CA ALA A 124 2.08 10.49 6.62
C ALA A 124 1.22 11.03 7.78
N MET A 125 0.91 10.17 8.78
CA MET A 125 0.15 10.53 9.98
C MET A 125 0.99 10.46 11.27
N ALA A 126 2.29 10.17 11.17
CA ALA A 126 3.19 9.99 12.32
C ALA A 126 3.62 11.32 12.95
#